data_AF-A0AAE1VQJ9-F1
#
_entry.id   AF-A0AAE1VQJ9-F1
#
_cell.length_a   1.000
_cell.length_b   1.000
_cell.length_c   1.000
_cell.angle_alpha   90.00
_cell.angle_beta   90.00
_cell.angle_gamma   90.00
#
_symmetry.space_group_name_H-M   'P 1'
#
loop_
_entity.id
_entity.type
_entity.pdbx_description
1 polymer ?
#
loop_
_entity_poly.entity_id
_entity_poly.type
_entity_poly.pdbx_seq_one_letter_code
_entity_poly.pdbx_strand_id
1 'polypeptide(L)'
;MESEFIALDKAGEEAEWLHDFLEDVPCWNKLVPSVMIHRDDRSALGRARNAMYNGKSRHIRRRHKTVRQPITTGIISIYYIKSKDNIARPIDKGLTQRSMACPVWGMGLKPKI
;
A
#
# COMPACT_ATOMS: atom_id res chain seq x y z
N MET A 1 -3.18 11.24 -7.14
CA MET A 1 -2.99 10.28 -8.23
C MET A 1 -1.53 9.91 -8.46
N GLU A 2 -0.64 10.83 -8.82
CA GLU A 2 0.79 10.47 -8.96
C GLU A 2 1.42 10.11 -7.60
N SER A 3 1.20 10.94 -6.57
CA SER A 3 1.63 10.65 -5.20
C SER A 3 1.07 9.34 -4.65
N GLU A 4 -0.22 9.07 -4.86
CA GLU A 4 -0.88 7.82 -4.44
C GLU A 4 -0.26 6.59 -5.11
N PHE A 5 0.13 6.70 -6.38
CA PHE A 5 0.79 5.61 -7.09
C PHE A 5 2.24 5.41 -6.63
N ILE A 6 2.97 6.49 -6.34
CA ILE A 6 4.32 6.42 -5.75
C ILE A 6 4.28 5.81 -4.35
N ALA A 7 3.29 6.19 -3.54
CA ALA A 7 3.13 5.61 -2.22
C ALA A 7 2.76 4.13 -2.29
N LEU A 8 2.03 3.69 -3.32
CA LEU A 8 1.74 2.28 -3.55
C LEU A 8 2.98 1.51 -4.02
N ASP A 9 3.81 2.11 -4.88
CA ASP A 9 5.11 1.59 -5.30
C ASP A 9 6.03 1.34 -4.10
N LYS A 10 6.18 2.32 -3.22
CA LYS A 10 6.98 2.17 -2.01
C LYS A 10 6.40 1.19 -1.00
N ALA A 11 5.09 1.22 -0.76
CA ALA A 11 4.46 0.21 0.09
C ALA A 11 4.57 -1.21 -0.50
N GLY A 12 4.63 -1.32 -1.83
CA GLY A 12 4.83 -2.59 -2.53
C GLY A 12 6.22 -3.16 -2.35
N GLU A 13 7.26 -2.32 -2.52
CA GLU A 13 8.65 -2.70 -2.26
C GLU A 13 8.84 -3.21 -0.80
N GLU A 14 8.30 -2.48 0.18
CA GLU A 14 8.40 -2.89 1.60
C GLU A 14 7.60 -4.16 1.93
N ALA A 15 6.45 -4.35 1.26
CA ALA A 15 5.62 -5.55 1.45
C ALA A 15 6.28 -6.81 0.86
N GLU A 16 6.92 -6.67 -0.29
CA GLU A 16 7.72 -7.74 -0.90
C GLU A 16 8.92 -8.08 -0.02
N TRP A 17 9.65 -7.07 0.45
CA TRP A 17 10.75 -7.27 1.41
C TRP A 17 10.30 -7.99 2.68
N LEU A 18 9.16 -7.61 3.26
CA LEU A 18 8.62 -8.26 4.45
C LEU A 18 8.23 -9.72 4.18
N HIS A 19 7.68 -10.00 3.00
CA HIS A 19 7.29 -11.35 2.60
C HIS A 19 8.54 -12.24 2.46
N ASP A 20 9.54 -11.79 1.72
CA ASP A 20 10.83 -12.48 1.54
C ASP A 20 11.52 -12.71 2.88
N PHE A 21 11.55 -11.69 3.74
CA PHE A 21 12.14 -11.79 5.07
C PHE A 21 11.47 -12.88 5.91
N LEU A 22 10.14 -13.01 5.85
CA LEU A 22 9.41 -14.04 6.57
C LEU A 22 9.62 -15.45 5.99
N GLU A 23 9.84 -15.57 4.68
CA GLU A 23 10.20 -16.84 4.05
C GLU A 23 11.58 -17.34 4.51
N ASP A 24 12.51 -16.41 4.75
CA ASP A 24 13.88 -16.73 5.19
C ASP A 24 13.99 -17.10 6.68
N VAL A 25 12.94 -16.91 7.50
CA VAL A 25 12.98 -17.23 8.93
C VAL A 25 12.98 -18.75 9.14
N PRO A 26 14.06 -19.34 9.71
CA PRO A 26 14.08 -20.77 9.99
C PRO A 26 12.99 -21.14 11.00
N CYS A 27 12.33 -22.28 10.79
CA CYS A 27 11.17 -22.77 11.56
C CYS A 27 9.84 -22.03 11.32
N TRP A 28 9.76 -21.16 10.29
CA TRP A 28 8.47 -20.62 9.83
C TRP A 28 7.70 -21.68 9.04
N ASN A 29 7.00 -22.57 9.75
CA ASN A 29 6.33 -23.75 9.16
C ASN A 29 5.00 -23.42 8.44
N LYS A 30 4.74 -22.15 8.13
CA LYS A 30 3.49 -21.69 7.50
C LYS A 30 3.81 -20.97 6.21
N LEU A 31 2.97 -21.17 5.19
CA LEU A 31 3.03 -20.35 3.98
C LEU A 31 2.88 -18.87 4.37
N VAL A 32 3.76 -18.02 3.87
CA VAL A 32 3.67 -16.57 4.10
C VAL A 32 2.48 -16.04 3.30
N PRO A 33 1.44 -15.52 3.98
CA PRO A 33 0.24 -15.04 3.28
C PRO A 33 0.55 -13.77 2.49
N SER A 34 -0.28 -13.50 1.48
CA SER A 34 -0.23 -12.25 0.73
C SER A 34 -0.37 -11.04 1.67
N VAL A 35 0.48 -10.03 1.48
CA VAL A 35 0.43 -8.79 2.24
C VAL A 35 -0.74 -7.93 1.73
N MET A 36 -1.66 -7.60 2.63
CA MET A 36 -2.85 -6.84 2.30
C MET A 36 -2.60 -5.32 2.36
N ILE A 37 -2.71 -4.63 1.22
CA ILE A 37 -2.55 -3.17 1.13
C ILE A 37 -3.91 -2.51 0.88
N HIS A 38 -4.31 -1.60 1.76
CA HIS A 38 -5.55 -0.83 1.62
C HIS A 38 -5.30 0.51 0.92
N ARG A 39 -6.13 0.84 -0.08
CA ARG A 39 -6.12 2.14 -0.77
C ARG A 39 -7.52 2.72 -0.93
N ASP A 40 -7.64 4.04 -0.77
CA ASP A 40 -8.89 4.77 -0.90
C ASP A 40 -9.09 5.43 -2.27
N ASP A 41 -8.13 5.29 -3.19
CA ASP A 41 -8.26 5.69 -4.59
C ASP A 41 -8.55 4.49 -5.51
N ARG A 42 -9.79 4.41 -5.98
CA ARG A 42 -10.22 3.40 -6.96
C ARG A 42 -9.48 3.53 -8.30
N SER A 43 -9.08 4.73 -8.68
CA SER A 43 -8.38 4.97 -9.94
C SER A 43 -6.95 4.42 -9.90
N ALA A 44 -6.24 4.63 -8.79
CA ALA A 44 -4.93 4.01 -8.53
C ALA A 44 -5.03 2.49 -8.49
N LEU A 45 -6.05 1.92 -7.81
CA LEU A 45 -6.30 0.49 -7.76
C LEU A 45 -6.52 -0.11 -9.16
N GLY A 46 -7.39 0.53 -9.95
CA GLY A 46 -7.68 0.10 -11.32
C GLY A 46 -6.42 0.12 -12.19
N ARG A 47 -5.55 1.13 -12.05
CA ARG A 47 -4.30 1.22 -12.80
C ARG A 47 -3.27 0.19 -12.37
N ALA A 48 -3.11 -0.05 -11.07
CA ALA A 48 -2.16 -1.04 -10.55
C ALA A 48 -2.48 -2.47 -11.02
N ARG A 49 -3.77 -2.79 -11.16
CA ARG A 49 -4.24 -4.09 -11.64
C ARG A 49 -4.33 -4.19 -13.16
N ASN A 50 -4.35 -3.07 -13.89
CA ASN A 50 -4.64 -3.07 -15.31
C ASN A 50 -3.44 -3.54 -16.14
N ALA A 51 -3.64 -4.65 -16.84
CA ALA A 51 -2.60 -5.26 -17.63
C ALA A 51 -2.06 -4.40 -18.78
N MET A 52 -2.93 -3.56 -19.33
CA MET A 52 -2.69 -2.72 -20.49
C MET A 52 -2.28 -1.29 -20.11
N TYR A 53 -2.23 -0.98 -18.81
CA TYR A 53 -1.84 0.36 -18.38
C TYR A 53 -0.35 0.59 -18.62
N ASN A 54 -0.03 1.54 -19.48
CA ASN A 54 1.35 1.84 -19.87
C ASN A 54 1.93 3.09 -19.19
N GLY A 55 1.22 3.70 -18.24
CA GLY A 55 1.65 4.97 -17.61
C GLY A 55 1.58 6.16 -18.57
N LYS A 56 1.38 7.37 -18.03
CA LYS A 56 1.43 8.60 -18.84
C LYS A 56 2.86 9.10 -19.08
N SER A 57 3.76 8.82 -18.15
CA SER A 57 5.16 9.25 -18.17
C SER A 57 6.11 8.05 -17.97
N ARG A 58 7.39 8.21 -18.33
CA ARG A 58 8.41 7.15 -18.18
C ARG A 58 8.51 6.65 -16.74
N HIS A 59 8.51 7.55 -15.76
CA HIS A 59 8.63 7.17 -14.35
C HIS A 59 7.39 6.45 -13.83
N ILE A 60 6.18 6.85 -14.21
CA ILE A 60 4.95 6.15 -13.82
C ILE A 60 4.89 4.77 -14.48
N ARG A 61 5.31 4.64 -15.74
CA ARG A 61 5.39 3.35 -16.42
C ARG A 61 6.34 2.38 -15.72
N ARG A 62 7.49 2.87 -15.23
CA ARG A 62 8.45 2.04 -14.47
C ARG A 62 7.82 1.52 -13.19
N ARG A 63 7.28 2.43 -12.37
CA ARG A 63 6.60 2.08 -11.10
C ARG A 63 5.44 1.11 -11.30
N HIS A 64 4.69 1.27 -12.40
CA HIS A 64 3.60 0.35 -12.68
C HIS A 64 4.08 -1.07 -12.92
N LYS A 65 5.21 -1.24 -13.62
CA LYS A 65 5.80 -2.57 -13.79
C LYS A 65 6.26 -3.14 -12.45
N THR A 66 6.91 -2.33 -11.62
CA THR A 66 7.37 -2.73 -10.28
C THR A 66 6.21 -3.16 -9.39
N VAL A 67 5.17 -2.34 -9.24
CA VAL A 67 3.97 -2.65 -8.42
C VAL A 67 3.21 -3.86 -8.93
N ARG A 68 3.15 -4.04 -10.25
CA ARG A 68 2.31 -5.10 -10.82
C ARG A 68 2.89 -6.50 -10.64
N GLN A 69 4.22 -6.64 -10.66
CA GLN A 69 4.90 -7.92 -10.43
C GLN A 69 4.42 -8.62 -9.15
N PRO A 70 4.53 -8.02 -7.95
CA PRO A 70 4.12 -8.65 -6.68
C PRO A 70 2.60 -8.83 -6.57
N ILE A 71 1.79 -8.03 -7.28
CA ILE A 71 0.34 -8.26 -7.39
C ILE A 71 0.06 -9.52 -8.21
N THR A 72 0.78 -9.70 -9.33
CA THR A 72 0.56 -10.85 -10.21
C THR A 72 1.11 -12.16 -9.65
N THR A 73 2.18 -12.11 -8.86
CA THR A 73 2.73 -13.28 -8.16
C THR A 73 1.94 -13.64 -6.91
N GLY A 74 1.05 -12.76 -6.44
CA GLY A 74 0.23 -12.97 -5.25
C GLY A 74 0.91 -12.62 -3.93
N ILE A 75 2.12 -12.07 -3.96
CA ILE A 75 2.82 -11.55 -2.77
C ILE A 75 2.00 -10.42 -2.14
N ILE A 76 1.35 -9.59 -2.95
CA ILE A 76 0.56 -8.45 -2.49
C ILE A 76 -0.88 -8.52 -2.99
N SER A 77 -1.82 -8.24 -2.08
CA SER A 77 -3.23 -8.09 -2.38
C SER A 77 -3.71 -6.68 -2.04
N ILE A 78 -4.14 -5.91 -3.06
CA ILE A 78 -4.60 -4.54 -2.86
C ILE A 78 -6.11 -4.49 -2.75
N TYR A 79 -6.66 -3.83 -1.73
CA TYR A 79 -8.10 -3.65 -1.54
C TYR A 79 -8.52 -2.20 -1.43
N TYR A 80 -9.74 -1.92 -1.89
CA TYR A 80 -10.35 -0.62 -1.73
C TYR A 80 -10.89 -0.47 -0.30
N ILE A 81 -10.54 0.63 0.37
CA ILE A 81 -11.12 1.07 1.64
C ILE A 81 -11.74 2.47 1.46
N LYS A 82 -12.81 2.80 2.18
CA LYS A 82 -13.34 4.17 2.12
C LYS A 82 -12.34 5.11 2.80
N SER A 83 -12.16 6.31 2.24
CA SER A 83 -11.20 7.30 2.73
C SER A 83 -11.36 7.66 4.22
N LYS A 84 -12.60 7.65 4.74
CA LYS A 84 -12.89 7.89 6.15
C LYS A 84 -12.43 6.76 7.08
N ASP A 85 -12.30 5.54 6.55
CA ASP A 85 -11.92 4.33 7.28
C ASP A 85 -10.42 4.04 7.07
N ASN A 86 -9.74 4.79 6.18
CA ASN A 86 -8.31 4.67 5.93
C ASN A 86 -7.52 5.39 7.02
N ILE A 87 -7.01 4.64 7.99
CA ILE A 87 -6.18 5.17 9.07
C ILE A 87 -4.88 5.81 8.57
N ALA A 88 -4.35 5.43 7.40
CA ALA A 88 -3.11 6.01 6.86
C ALA A 88 -3.32 7.38 6.19
N ARG A 89 -4.57 7.82 6.03
CA ARG A 89 -4.92 9.07 5.34
C ARG A 89 -4.35 10.36 5.97
N PRO A 90 -4.19 10.49 7.30
CA PRO A 90 -3.51 11.65 7.87
C PRO A 90 -2.06 11.78 7.39
N ILE A 91 -1.39 10.65 7.17
CA ILE A 91 0.03 10.60 6.80
C ILE A 91 0.22 10.99 5.33
N ASP A 92 -0.68 10.57 4.44
CA ASP A 92 -0.53 10.80 2.99
C ASP A 92 -1.01 12.19 2.52
N LYS A 93 -1.89 12.84 3.29
CA LYS A 93 -2.53 14.11 2.89
C LYS A 93 -2.28 15.29 3.84
N GLY A 94 -1.59 15.08 4.97
CA GLY A 94 -1.31 16.15 5.94
C GLY A 94 -2.60 16.75 6.50
N LEU A 95 -3.33 15.95 7.29
CA LEU A 95 -4.65 16.33 7.80
C LEU A 95 -4.59 17.32 8.97
N THR A 96 -5.64 18.13 9.14
CA THR A 96 -5.79 19.04 10.29
C THR A 96 -6.12 18.25 11.55
N GLN A 97 -5.69 18.74 12.72
CA GLN A 97 -5.76 18.05 14.02
C GLN A 97 -7.15 17.48 14.35
N ARG A 98 -8.24 18.19 14.00
CA ARG A 98 -9.63 17.71 14.20
C ARG A 98 -9.97 16.44 13.41
N SER A 99 -9.37 16.26 12.24
CA SER A 99 -9.57 15.07 11.39
C SER A 99 -8.59 13.92 11.70
N MET A 100 -7.65 14.13 12.63
CA MET A 100 -6.65 13.13 13.02
C MET A 100 -7.05 12.27 14.22
N ALA A 101 -8.08 12.65 15.00
CA ALA A 101 -8.41 11.97 16.26
C ALA A 101 -8.69 10.45 16.08
N CYS A 102 -9.60 10.06 15.18
CA CYS A 102 -9.92 8.64 14.98
C CYS A 102 -8.75 7.84 14.34
N PRO A 103 -8.05 8.33 13.30
CA PRO A 103 -6.91 7.63 12.73
C PRO A 103 -5.71 7.45 13.69
N VAL A 104 -5.40 8.47 14.50
CA VAL A 104 -4.26 8.44 15.45
C VAL A 104 -4.45 7.35 16.49
N TRP A 105 -5.70 7.14 16.95
CA TRP A 105 -6.03 6.04 17.84
C TRP A 105 -5.88 4.67 17.16
N GLY A 106 -6.36 4.55 15.91
CA GLY A 106 -6.23 3.31 15.11
C GLY A 106 -4.79 2.95 14.76
N MET A 107 -3.87 3.92 14.72
CA MET A 107 -2.44 3.71 14.46
C MET A 107 -1.61 3.42 15.72
N GLY A 108 -2.22 3.43 16.91
CA GLY A 108 -1.50 3.23 18.18
C GLY A 108 -0.61 4.41 18.60
N LEU A 109 -0.73 5.56 17.92
CA LEU A 109 0.02 6.78 18.21
C LEU A 109 -0.67 7.54 19.35
N LYS A 110 -0.51 7.12 20.59
CA LYS A 110 -1.05 7.88 21.73
C LYS A 110 -0.19 9.13 21.99
N PRO A 111 -0.77 10.33 22.12
CA PRO A 111 -0.05 11.43 22.73
C PRO A 111 0.25 11.04 24.19
N LYS A 112 1.52 11.12 24.58
CA LYS A 112 1.89 11.09 26.00
C LYS A 112 1.34 12.37 26.62
N ILE A 113 0.35 12.23 27.48
CA ILE A 113 -0.14 13.29 28.36
C ILE A 113 0.89 13.46 29.48
#